data_AF-A0A7Z9BI69-F1
#
_entry.id   AF-A0A7Z9BI69-F1
#
_cell.length_a   1.000
_cell.length_b   1.000
_cell.length_c   1.000
_cell.angle_alpha   90.00
_cell.angle_beta   90.00
_cell.angle_gamma   90.00
#
_symmetry.space_group_name_H-M   'P 1'
#
loop_
_entity.id
_entity.type
_entity.pdbx_description
1 polymer ?
#
loop_
_entity_poly.entity_id
_entity_poly.type
_entity_poly.pdbx_seq_one_letter_code
_entity_poly.pdbx_strand_id
1 'polypeptide(L)' 'MRKSCTAKKRRVAGFWQGQVEIADDFDQTPEEVIAAFYGDK' A
#
# COMPACT_ATOMS: atom_id res chain seq x y z
N MET A 1 -11.98 -13.51 38.07
CA MET A 1 -11.29 -13.40 36.77
C MET A 1 -11.92 -12.26 35.97
N ARG A 2 -11.34 -11.03 35.96
CA ARG A 2 -11.84 -9.94 35.10
C ARG A 2 -10.92 -9.86 33.88
N LYS A 3 -11.41 -10.30 32.71
CA LYS A 3 -10.69 -10.19 31.45
C LYS A 3 -10.41 -8.70 31.19
N SER A 4 -9.14 -8.34 31.18
CA SER A 4 -8.65 -7.04 30.72
C SER A 4 -9.12 -6.84 29.27
N CYS A 5 -10.03 -5.88 29.06
CA CYS A 5 -10.26 -5.33 27.74
C CYS A 5 -8.95 -4.64 27.33
N THR A 6 -8.18 -5.28 26.44
CA THR A 6 -6.99 -4.66 25.86
C THR A 6 -7.44 -3.47 25.01
N ALA A 7 -7.40 -2.26 25.60
CA ALA A 7 -7.68 -1.03 24.89
C ALA A 7 -6.71 -0.93 23.70
N LYS A 8 -7.23 -1.04 22.47
CA LYS A 8 -6.43 -0.86 21.26
C LYS A 8 -5.86 0.56 21.31
N LYS A 9 -4.53 0.68 21.37
CA LYS A 9 -3.84 1.98 21.32
C LYS A 9 -4.35 2.76 20.09
N ARG A 10 -4.65 4.05 20.28
CA ARG A 10 -5.00 4.95 19.17
C ARG A 10 -3.84 4.97 18.18
N ARG A 11 -4.15 4.79 16.89
CA ARG A 11 -3.17 4.99 15.83
C ARG A 11 -2.88 6.49 15.72
N VAL A 12 -1.60 6.84 15.61
CA VAL A 12 -1.15 8.21 15.37
C VAL A 12 -0.71 8.29 13.91
N ALA A 13 -1.18 9.30 13.19
CA ALA A 13 -0.81 9.53 11.79
C ALA A 13 0.67 9.94 11.67
N GLY A 14 1.22 9.90 10.46
CA GLY A 14 2.57 10.39 10.18
C GLY A 14 3.70 9.40 10.44
N PHE A 15 3.40 8.15 10.81
CA PHE A 15 4.40 7.10 11.02
C PHE A 15 5.35 6.91 9.82
N TRP A 16 4.86 7.11 8.60
CA TRP A 16 5.61 6.96 7.35
C TRP A 16 5.99 8.29 6.69
N GLN A 17 5.72 9.43 7.33
CA GLN A 17 5.95 10.74 6.72
C GLN A 17 7.45 10.94 6.43
N GLY A 18 7.79 11.21 5.16
CA GLY A 18 9.17 11.39 4.71
C GLY A 18 10.00 10.10 4.63
N GLN A 19 9.40 8.93 4.87
CA GLN A 19 10.07 7.63 4.75
C GLN A 19 9.67 6.87 3.47
N VAL A 20 8.65 7.37 2.77
CA VAL A 20 8.18 6.75 1.52
C VAL A 20 8.96 7.36 0.36
N GLU A 21 9.76 6.53 -0.29
CA GLU A 21 10.35 6.82 -1.60
C GLU A 21 9.48 6.15 -2.66
N ILE A 22 8.96 6.95 -3.60
CA ILE A 22 8.18 6.48 -4.74
C ILE A 22 9.15 6.41 -5.92
N ALA A 23 9.18 5.27 -6.61
CA ALA A 23 10.00 5.11 -7.80
C ALA A 23 9.49 6.02 -8.94
N ASP A 24 10.42 6.50 -9.78
CA ASP A 24 10.09 7.41 -10.88
C ASP A 24 9.16 6.77 -11.94
N ASP A 25 9.15 5.44 -12.00
CA ASP A 25 8.36 4.63 -12.92
C ASP A 25 7.08 4.06 -12.28
N PHE A 26 6.72 4.48 -11.06
CA PHE A 26 5.58 3.91 -10.33
C PHE A 26 4.26 3.96 -11.11
N ASP A 27 4.02 5.06 -11.84
CA ASP A 27 2.81 5.23 -12.65
C ASP A 27 2.95 4.67 -14.09
N GLN A 28 4.11 4.08 -14.41
CA GLN A 28 4.34 3.47 -15.72
C GLN A 28 3.90 2.01 -15.70
N THR A 29 3.01 1.65 -16.61
CA THR A 29 2.59 0.25 -16.79
C THR A 29 3.25 -0.29 -18.06
N PRO A 30 3.99 -1.42 -17.99
CA PRO A 30 4.59 -2.05 -19.16
C PRO A 30 3.53 -2.48 -20.17
N GLU A 31 3.82 -2.33 -21.47
CA GLU A 31 2.87 -2.64 -22.55
C GLU A 31 2.43 -4.11 -22.55
N GLU A 32 3.32 -5.04 -22.20
CA GLU A 32 3.00 -6.47 -22.09
C GLU A 32 1.88 -6.74 -21.06
N VAL A 33 1.89 -5.98 -19.96
CA VAL A 33 0.86 -6.07 -18.92
C VAL A 33 -0.44 -5.50 -19.45
N ILE A 34 -0.40 -4.36 -20.13
CA ILE A 34 -1.56 -3.72 -20.76
C ILE A 34 -2.21 -4.66 -21.79
N ALA A 35 -1.43 -5.26 -22.68
CA ALA A 35 -1.88 -6.20 -23.70
C ALA A 35 -2.59 -7.43 -23.08
N ALA A 36 -2.04 -7.98 -22.00
CA ALA A 36 -2.65 -9.10 -21.27
C ALA A 36 -4.01 -8.72 -20.66
N PHE A 37 -4.21 -7.47 -20.24
CA PHE A 37 -5.52 -7.00 -19.76
C PHE A 37 -6.55 -6.83 -20.88
N TYR A 38 -6.12 -6.40 -22.07
CA TYR A 38 -7.01 -6.25 -23.23
C TYR A 38 -7.27 -7.55 -23.99
N GLY A 39 -6.55 -8.63 -23.65
CA GLY A 39 -6.73 -9.94 -24.27
C GLY A 39 -6.01 -10.09 -25.61
N ASP A 40 -5.08 -9.19 -25.90
CA ASP A 40 -4.14 -9.36 -27.00
C ASP A 40 -3.18 -10.50 -26.64
N LYS A 41 -3.05 -11.47 -27.56
CA LYS A 41 -2.29 -12.71 -27.38
C LYS A 41 -0.96 -12.67 -28.09
#